data_AF-A0A1Y5TJU1-F1
#
_entry.id   AF-A0A1Y5TJU1-F1
#
_cell.length_a   1.000
_cell.length_b   1.000
_cell.length_c   1.000
_cell.angle_alpha   90.00
_cell.angle_beta   90.00
_cell.angle_gamma   90.00
#
_symmetry.space_group_name_H-M   'P 1'
#
loop_
_entity.id
_entity.type
_entity.pdbx_description
1 polymer ?
#
loop_
_entity_poly.entity_id
_entity_poly.type
_entity_poly.pdbx_seq_one_letter_code
_entity_poly.pdbx_strand_id
1 'polypeptide(L)'
;MDSINVQQLARGHAYPLFYDTLFDDLRQRLTEVTLEAKGAQKGVWETDKTSSGAAWDGGPATMAPIFPKLWRRIDEFTRDETFFDPEQPLAGLKPWIEIVKPERVSVPHQNIFTGFDNLLETTDTTVRMIYEPHEIVVISA
;
A
#
# COMPACT_ATOMS: atom_id res chain seq x y z
N MET A 1 19.90 -14.94 -5.61
CA MET A 1 19.65 -14.18 -6.85
C MET A 1 19.72 -12.71 -6.49
N ASP A 2 20.82 -12.03 -6.82
CA ASP A 2 21.08 -10.63 -6.43
C ASP A 2 20.72 -9.67 -7.56
N SER A 3 19.43 -9.47 -7.80
CA SER A 3 18.96 -8.42 -8.70
C SER A 3 19.02 -7.05 -8.04
N ILE A 4 19.02 -5.98 -8.82
CA ILE A 4 18.92 -4.62 -8.27
C ILE A 4 17.66 -4.44 -7.41
N ASN A 5 16.53 -5.05 -7.81
CA ASN A 5 15.28 -4.99 -7.04
C ASN A 5 15.45 -5.63 -5.65
N VAL A 6 16.13 -6.78 -5.58
CA VAL A 6 16.45 -7.44 -4.30
C VAL A 6 17.33 -6.52 -3.44
N GLN A 7 18.35 -5.89 -4.02
CA GLN A 7 19.22 -4.97 -3.27
C GLN A 7 18.48 -3.72 -2.76
N GLN A 8 17.55 -3.18 -3.54
CA GLN A 8 16.74 -2.03 -3.12
C GLN A 8 15.81 -2.40 -1.96
N LEU A 9 15.17 -3.57 -1.99
CA LEU A 9 14.37 -4.07 -0.87
C LEU A 9 15.24 -4.33 0.37
N ALA A 10 16.41 -4.96 0.21
CA ALA A 10 17.30 -5.30 1.31
C ALA A 10 17.84 -4.07 2.07
N ARG A 11 17.94 -2.93 1.37
CA ARG A 11 18.34 -1.62 1.93
C ARG A 11 17.16 -0.78 2.42
N GLY A 12 15.92 -1.26 2.24
CA GLY A 12 14.72 -0.50 2.58
C GLY A 12 14.51 0.74 1.72
N HIS A 13 14.96 0.73 0.47
CA HIS A 13 14.79 1.83 -0.48
C HIS A 13 13.51 1.72 -1.31
N ALA A 14 12.79 0.60 -1.19
CA ALA A 14 11.57 0.33 -1.91
C ALA A 14 10.60 -0.52 -1.07
N TYR A 15 9.31 -0.38 -1.38
CA TYR A 15 8.27 -1.31 -0.94
C TYR A 15 8.14 -2.44 -1.97
N PRO A 16 7.83 -3.68 -1.57
CA PRO A 16 7.43 -4.69 -2.53
C PRO A 16 6.05 -4.37 -3.11
N LEU A 17 5.89 -4.64 -4.40
CA LEU A 17 4.61 -4.59 -5.10
C LEU A 17 4.57 -5.79 -6.04
N PHE A 18 3.64 -6.70 -5.78
CA PHE A 18 3.53 -7.95 -6.55
C PHE A 18 2.32 -7.90 -7.47
N TYR A 19 2.52 -8.44 -8.67
CA TYR A 19 1.47 -8.71 -9.64
C TYR A 19 1.31 -10.22 -9.80
N ASP A 20 0.13 -10.65 -10.22
CA ASP A 20 -0.23 -12.04 -10.51
C ASP A 20 0.65 -12.70 -11.58
N THR A 21 1.32 -11.91 -12.42
CA THR A 21 2.29 -12.42 -13.41
C THR A 21 3.68 -12.71 -12.84
N LEU A 22 3.95 -12.36 -11.58
CA LEU A 22 5.25 -12.59 -10.94
C LEU A 22 5.35 -14.03 -10.44
N PHE A 23 6.43 -14.72 -10.78
CA PHE A 23 6.68 -16.08 -10.33
C PHE A 23 6.70 -16.20 -8.79
N ASP A 24 6.11 -17.28 -8.29
CA ASP A 24 5.90 -17.49 -6.85
C ASP A 24 7.20 -17.58 -6.05
N ASP A 25 8.24 -18.20 -6.60
CA ASP A 25 9.56 -18.33 -5.98
C ASP A 25 10.26 -16.96 -5.85
N LEU A 26 10.14 -16.12 -6.88
CA LEU A 26 10.65 -14.75 -6.86
C LEU A 26 9.85 -13.90 -5.87
N ARG A 27 8.53 -14.05 -5.81
CA ARG A 27 7.69 -13.37 -4.81
C ARG A 27 8.13 -13.74 -3.39
N GLN A 28 8.30 -15.03 -3.11
CA GLN A 28 8.79 -15.52 -1.81
C GLN A 28 10.14 -14.87 -1.45
N ARG A 29 11.10 -14.86 -2.38
CA ARG A 29 12.41 -14.27 -2.12
C ARG A 29 12.34 -12.77 -1.81
N LEU A 30 11.51 -12.02 -2.53
CA LEU A 30 11.33 -10.58 -2.32
C LEU A 30 10.61 -10.30 -0.98
N THR A 31 9.68 -11.17 -0.58
CA THR A 31 9.03 -11.13 0.74
C THR A 31 10.02 -11.34 1.87
N GLU A 32 10.86 -12.37 1.80
CA GLU A 32 11.91 -12.64 2.81
C GLU A 32 12.81 -11.42 3.02
N VAL A 33 13.33 -10.87 1.92
CA VAL A 33 14.23 -9.71 1.95
C VAL A 33 13.53 -8.46 2.49
N THR A 34 12.25 -8.28 2.16
CA THR A 34 11.44 -7.18 2.71
C THR A 34 11.28 -7.33 4.22
N LEU A 35 10.93 -8.53 4.70
CA LEU A 35 10.73 -8.80 6.12
C LEU A 35 12.02 -8.56 6.92
N GLU A 36 13.17 -8.99 6.39
CA GLU A 36 14.48 -8.71 7.00
C GLU A 36 14.76 -7.20 7.08
N ALA A 37 14.54 -6.45 6.00
CA ALA A 37 14.76 -5.01 5.98
C ALA A 37 13.80 -4.25 6.91
N LYS A 38 12.53 -4.68 6.97
CA LYS A 38 11.50 -4.12 7.86
C LYS A 38 11.82 -4.39 9.33
N GLY A 39 12.16 -5.64 9.68
CA GLY A 39 12.54 -6.01 11.05
C GLY A 39 13.79 -5.28 11.55
N ALA A 40 14.71 -4.94 10.64
CA ALA A 40 15.88 -4.12 10.94
C ALA A 40 15.66 -2.60 10.80
N GLN A 41 14.41 -2.15 10.58
CA GLN A 41 14.02 -0.75 10.41
C GLN A 41 14.87 0.02 9.38
N LYS A 42 15.24 -0.62 8.27
CA LYS A 42 16.10 0.00 7.25
C LYS A 42 15.32 0.97 6.37
N GLY A 43 15.91 2.13 6.07
CA GLY A 43 15.38 3.06 5.07
C GLY A 43 13.94 3.48 5.37
N VAL A 44 13.03 3.30 4.41
CA VAL A 44 11.61 3.69 4.56
C VAL A 44 10.91 3.02 5.75
N TRP A 45 11.38 1.83 6.16
CA TRP A 45 10.77 1.05 7.23
C TRP A 45 10.93 1.65 8.63
N GLU A 46 11.87 2.59 8.82
CA GLU A 46 12.03 3.30 10.09
C GLU A 46 10.78 4.14 10.44
N THR A 47 10.17 4.74 9.41
CA THR A 47 9.05 5.68 9.55
C THR A 47 7.77 5.22 8.85
N ASP A 48 7.73 3.99 8.33
CA ASP A 48 6.56 3.42 7.65
C ASP A 48 5.32 3.43 8.55
N LYS A 49 4.21 3.95 8.01
CA LYS A 49 2.90 4.00 8.67
C LYS A 49 1.84 3.19 7.94
N THR A 50 2.21 2.37 6.96
CA THR A 50 1.26 1.58 6.13
C THR A 50 0.25 0.82 6.99
N SER A 51 0.69 0.09 8.01
CA SER A 51 -0.18 -0.76 8.84
C SER A 51 -0.58 -0.11 10.16
N SER A 52 0.23 0.83 10.67
CA SER A 52 -0.02 1.51 11.95
C SER A 52 -0.92 2.73 11.83
N GLY A 53 -1.15 3.25 10.62
CA GLY A 53 -1.99 4.40 10.35
C GLY A 53 -1.20 5.66 10.05
N ALA A 54 -1.43 6.22 8.87
CA ALA A 54 -0.96 7.53 8.49
C ALA A 54 -2.09 8.55 8.64
N ALA A 55 -1.82 9.62 9.38
CA ALA A 55 -2.73 10.73 9.53
C ALA A 55 -2.60 11.69 8.35
N TRP A 56 -3.72 12.29 7.96
CA TRP A 56 -3.77 13.41 7.05
C TRP A 56 -3.13 14.65 7.69
N ASP A 57 -2.18 15.26 6.99
CA ASP A 57 -1.43 16.43 7.47
C ASP A 57 -1.45 17.57 6.44
N GLY A 58 -2.64 17.93 5.95
CA GLY A 58 -2.82 19.00 4.97
C GLY A 58 -2.58 18.58 3.51
N GLY A 59 -2.11 17.36 3.25
CA GLY A 59 -1.98 16.82 1.91
C GLY A 59 -1.23 15.49 1.84
N PRO A 60 -1.23 14.80 0.69
CA PRO A 60 -0.48 13.55 0.52
C PRO A 60 1.04 13.74 0.68
N ALA A 61 1.57 14.92 0.34
CA ALA A 61 3.02 15.19 0.35
C ALA A 61 3.63 15.32 1.76
N THR A 62 2.79 15.60 2.76
CA THR A 62 3.20 15.80 4.17
C THR A 62 2.88 14.60 5.05
N MET A 63 2.11 13.62 4.53
CA MET A 63 1.85 12.37 5.24
C MET A 63 3.14 11.57 5.47
N ALA A 64 3.15 10.82 6.57
CA ALA A 64 4.21 9.84 6.82
C ALA A 64 4.32 8.83 5.66
N PRO A 65 5.51 8.24 5.44
CA PRO A 65 5.68 7.22 4.40
C PRO A 65 4.70 6.07 4.57
N ILE A 66 4.04 5.73 3.47
CA ILE A 66 3.13 4.59 3.34
C ILE A 66 3.38 3.90 2.01
N PHE A 67 2.75 2.74 1.83
CA PHE A 67 2.78 2.00 0.59
C PHE A 67 2.46 2.89 -0.64
N PRO A 68 3.36 2.98 -1.65
CA PRO A 68 3.22 3.93 -2.75
C PRO A 68 1.93 3.82 -3.55
N LYS A 69 1.36 2.63 -3.63
CA LYS A 69 0.09 2.41 -4.34
C LYS A 69 -1.08 3.05 -3.58
N LEU A 70 -1.11 2.94 -2.25
CA LEU A 70 -2.09 3.62 -1.40
C LEU A 70 -1.90 5.14 -1.49
N TRP A 71 -0.66 5.63 -1.34
CA TRP A 71 -0.35 7.06 -1.48
C TRP A 71 -0.86 7.63 -2.81
N ARG A 72 -0.63 6.92 -3.92
CA ARG A 72 -1.12 7.33 -5.25
C ARG A 72 -2.65 7.36 -5.33
N ARG A 73 -3.37 6.46 -4.66
CA ARG A 73 -4.84 6.52 -4.58
C ARG A 73 -5.31 7.74 -3.80
N ILE A 74 -4.64 8.08 -2.71
CA ILE A 74 -4.95 9.29 -1.93
C ILE A 74 -4.69 10.55 -2.77
N ASP A 75 -3.53 10.65 -3.42
CA ASP A 75 -3.21 11.79 -4.29
C ASP A 75 -4.21 11.95 -5.45
N GLU A 76 -4.59 10.85 -6.11
CA GLU A 76 -5.65 10.87 -7.14
C GLU A 76 -7.01 11.27 -6.55
N PHE A 77 -7.39 10.72 -5.39
CA PHE A 77 -8.65 10.99 -4.70
C PHE A 77 -8.81 12.46 -4.31
N THR A 78 -7.75 13.11 -3.84
CA THR A 78 -7.80 14.53 -3.38
C THR A 78 -8.12 15.53 -4.50
N ARG A 79 -8.09 15.08 -5.75
CA ARG A 79 -8.42 15.87 -6.94
C ARG A 79 -9.87 15.68 -7.38
N ASP A 80 -10.61 14.80 -6.72
CA ASP A 80 -12.01 14.50 -7.02
C ASP A 80 -12.94 15.38 -6.18
N GLU A 81 -13.45 16.45 -6.77
CA GLU A 81 -14.34 17.42 -6.10
C GLU A 81 -15.70 16.83 -5.69
N THR A 82 -16.04 15.61 -6.12
CA THR A 82 -17.31 14.96 -5.76
C THR A 82 -17.19 14.18 -4.47
N PHE A 83 -16.07 13.48 -4.27
CA PHE A 83 -15.87 12.64 -3.08
C PHE A 83 -14.95 13.27 -2.02
N PHE A 84 -14.05 14.17 -2.39
CA PHE A 84 -13.11 14.76 -1.46
C PHE A 84 -13.75 15.88 -0.65
N ASP A 85 -13.75 15.73 0.67
CA ASP A 85 -14.17 16.75 1.63
C ASP A 85 -12.96 17.18 2.49
N PRO A 86 -12.52 18.44 2.42
CA PRO A 86 -11.42 18.94 3.25
C PRO A 86 -11.64 18.82 4.76
N GLU A 87 -12.89 18.78 5.24
CA GLU A 87 -13.21 18.59 6.67
C GLU A 87 -13.08 17.12 7.11
N GLN A 88 -13.24 16.19 6.16
CA GLN A 88 -13.15 14.74 6.36
C GLN A 88 -12.30 14.08 5.26
N PRO A 89 -11.01 14.45 5.18
CA PRO A 89 -10.17 14.25 3.99
C PRO A 89 -9.91 12.81 3.60
N LEU A 90 -10.22 11.82 4.45
CA LEU A 90 -10.07 10.39 4.15
C LEU A 90 -11.37 9.59 4.29
N ALA A 91 -12.49 10.20 4.71
CA ALA A 91 -13.76 9.49 4.90
C ALA A 91 -14.30 8.91 3.57
N GLY A 92 -14.19 9.67 2.48
CA GLY A 92 -14.64 9.27 1.14
C GLY A 92 -13.70 8.36 0.36
N LEU A 93 -12.51 8.03 0.89
CA LEU A 93 -11.47 7.35 0.12
C LEU A 93 -11.88 5.94 -0.33
N LYS A 94 -12.41 5.12 0.58
CA LYS A 94 -12.82 3.73 0.28
C LYS A 94 -13.89 3.66 -0.81
N PRO A 95 -15.06 4.34 -0.67
CA PRO A 95 -16.08 4.30 -1.72
C PRO A 95 -15.59 4.90 -3.04
N TRP A 96 -14.71 5.90 -2.99
CA TRP A 96 -14.09 6.44 -4.21
C TRP A 96 -13.23 5.39 -4.92
N ILE A 97 -12.38 4.64 -4.21
CA ILE A 97 -11.58 3.56 -4.81
C ILE A 97 -12.49 2.50 -5.42
N GLU A 98 -13.52 2.07 -4.70
CA GLU A 98 -14.47 1.04 -5.15
C GLU A 98 -15.14 1.44 -6.48
N ILE A 99 -15.60 2.68 -6.59
CA ILE A 99 -16.40 3.16 -7.73
C ILE A 99 -15.51 3.65 -8.89
N VAL A 100 -14.48 4.44 -8.59
CA VAL A 100 -13.69 5.17 -9.60
C VAL A 100 -12.42 4.43 -10.00
N LYS A 101 -11.83 3.63 -9.09
CA LYS A 101 -10.59 2.89 -9.31
C LYS A 101 -10.72 1.41 -8.90
N PRO A 102 -11.72 0.66 -9.42
CA PRO A 102 -11.92 -0.73 -9.04
C PRO A 102 -10.70 -1.55 -9.44
N GLU A 103 -9.94 -1.98 -8.44
CA GLU A 103 -8.71 -2.73 -8.63
C GLU A 103 -8.78 -4.02 -7.82
N ARG A 104 -8.56 -5.14 -8.49
CA ARG A 104 -8.63 -6.45 -7.87
C ARG A 104 -7.29 -6.83 -7.25
N VAL A 105 -7.38 -7.41 -6.06
CA VAL A 105 -6.23 -7.86 -5.27
C VAL A 105 -6.52 -9.23 -4.66
N SER A 106 -5.47 -10.01 -4.50
CA SER A 106 -5.48 -11.27 -3.78
C SER A 106 -4.61 -11.16 -2.52
N VAL A 107 -5.02 -11.85 -1.46
CA VAL A 107 -4.19 -12.13 -0.28
C VAL A 107 -4.03 -13.65 -0.23
N PRO A 108 -2.99 -14.21 -0.89
CA PRO A 108 -2.94 -15.64 -1.19
C PRO A 108 -2.98 -16.53 0.05
N HIS A 109 -2.29 -16.13 1.13
CA HIS A 109 -2.21 -16.92 2.36
C HIS A 109 -3.55 -17.03 3.10
N GLN A 110 -4.53 -16.19 2.77
CA GLN A 110 -5.90 -16.23 3.33
C GLN A 110 -6.95 -16.71 2.33
N ASN A 111 -6.55 -17.05 1.09
CA ASN A 111 -7.48 -17.33 -0.01
C ASN A 111 -8.52 -16.22 -0.24
N ILE A 112 -8.14 -14.96 -0.02
CA ILE A 112 -9.02 -13.80 -0.21
C ILE A 112 -8.79 -13.22 -1.60
N PHE A 113 -9.89 -12.96 -2.32
CA PHE A 113 -9.90 -12.21 -3.58
C PHE A 113 -10.88 -11.05 -3.46
N THR A 114 -10.39 -9.82 -3.45
CA THR A 114 -11.18 -8.64 -3.08
C THR A 114 -10.78 -7.39 -3.87
N GLY A 115 -11.43 -6.25 -3.60
CA GLY A 115 -11.03 -4.94 -4.11
C GLY A 115 -9.96 -4.29 -3.22
N PHE A 116 -9.12 -3.43 -3.80
CA PHE A 116 -8.08 -2.73 -3.03
C PHE A 116 -8.65 -1.87 -1.88
N ASP A 117 -9.84 -1.30 -2.08
CA ASP A 117 -10.63 -0.58 -1.07
C ASP A 117 -10.89 -1.42 0.20
N ASN A 118 -11.12 -2.72 0.05
CA ASN A 118 -11.39 -3.64 1.14
C ASN A 118 -10.15 -3.99 1.96
N LEU A 119 -8.96 -3.63 1.49
CA LEU A 119 -7.72 -3.77 2.25
C LEU A 119 -7.46 -2.56 3.16
N LEU A 120 -8.32 -1.54 3.11
CA LEU A 120 -8.13 -0.29 3.85
C LEU A 120 -9.08 -0.18 5.03
N GLU A 121 -8.56 0.39 6.10
CA GLU A 121 -9.34 1.00 7.16
C GLU A 121 -9.10 2.51 7.15
N THR A 122 -10.19 3.26 7.19
CA THR A 122 -10.19 4.72 7.16
C THR A 122 -11.02 5.27 8.30
N THR A 123 -10.55 6.36 8.89
CA THR A 123 -11.36 7.34 9.63
C THR A 123 -11.45 8.61 8.79
N ASP A 124 -11.99 9.69 9.37
CA ASP A 124 -12.04 11.00 8.70
C ASP A 124 -10.64 11.52 8.33
N THR A 125 -9.62 11.18 9.12
CA THR A 125 -8.27 11.75 9.01
C THR A 125 -7.15 10.73 9.05
N THR A 126 -7.41 9.44 9.21
CA THR A 126 -6.38 8.40 9.25
C THR A 126 -6.69 7.27 8.27
N VAL A 127 -5.67 6.71 7.64
CA VAL A 127 -5.78 5.52 6.79
C VAL A 127 -4.69 4.51 7.10
N ARG A 128 -5.03 3.23 7.08
CA ARG A 128 -4.08 2.11 7.20
C ARG A 128 -4.50 0.94 6.30
N MET A 129 -3.53 0.09 5.98
CA MET A 129 -3.79 -1.22 5.37
C MET A 129 -3.96 -2.29 6.43
N ILE A 130 -4.89 -3.23 6.18
CA ILE A 130 -5.13 -4.40 7.04
C ILE A 130 -4.09 -5.49 6.77
N TYR A 131 -3.54 -5.53 5.55
CA TYR A 131 -2.49 -6.44 5.11
C TYR A 131 -1.25 -5.66 4.70
N GLU A 132 -0.09 -6.25 4.94
CA GLU A 132 1.19 -5.70 4.58
C GLU A 132 1.43 -5.75 3.06
N PRO A 133 2.24 -4.84 2.49
CA PRO A 133 2.54 -4.82 1.05
C PRO A 133 3.10 -6.14 0.49
N HIS A 134 3.84 -6.91 1.31
CA HIS A 134 4.42 -8.19 0.89
C HIS A 134 3.43 -9.37 0.93
N GLU A 135 2.22 -9.15 1.46
CA GLU A 135 1.16 -10.16 1.56
C GLU A 135 0.15 -10.09 0.41
N ILE A 136 0.16 -8.98 -0.32
CA ILE A 136 -0.83 -8.67 -1.36
C ILE A 136 -0.30 -8.94 -2.76
N VAL A 137 -1.19 -9.35 -3.66
CA VAL A 137 -0.91 -9.51 -5.09
C VAL A 137 -1.96 -8.74 -5.86
N VAL A 138 -1.53 -7.77 -6.67
CA VAL A 138 -2.40 -7.03 -7.58
C VAL A 138 -2.69 -7.89 -8.81
N ILE A 139 -3.96 -7.93 -9.21
CA ILE A 139 -4.39 -8.69 -10.37
C ILE A 139 -4.29 -7.80 -11.59
N SER A 140 -3.56 -8.25 -12.61
CA SER A 140 -3.40 -7.50 -13.85
C SER A 140 -4.73 -7.48 -14.61
N ALA A 141 -5.08 -6.32 -15.17
CA ALA A 141 -6.29 -6.13 -15.97
C ALA A 141 -6.12 -6.66 -17.39
#